data_AF-A0A6V7K5K8-F1
#
_entry.id   AF-A0A6V7K5K8-F1
#
_cell.length_a   1.000
_cell.length_b   1.000
_cell.length_c   1.000
_cell.angle_alpha   90.00
_cell.angle_beta   90.00
_cell.angle_gamma   90.00
#
_symmetry.space_group_name_H-M   'P 1'
#
loop_
_entity.id
_entity.type
_entity.pdbx_description
1 polymer ?
#
loop_
_entity_poly.entity_id
_entity_poly.type
_entity_poly.pdbx_seq_one_letter_code
_entity_poly.pdbx_strand_id
1 'polypeptide(L)'
;RHVIITFIYVFTGISLYIIGKSPKSLAEKKLPVNLWLPYDHSQSAPYYLTYLLIILYSFILSFITWAYNLLFLELMMLVGVQVKLFKHRIRATTETLIRVRNTSGAVDGKSVTMQECELMNDSVTHHIAIL
;
A
#
# COMPACT_ATOMS: atom_id res chain seq x y z
N ARG A 1 -9.37 7.20 6.90
CA ARG A 1 -10.10 6.61 8.05
C ARG A 1 -11.46 6.05 7.65
N HIS A 2 -12.37 6.84 7.05
CA HIS A 2 -13.68 6.35 6.62
C HIS A 2 -13.62 5.18 5.62
N VAL A 3 -12.74 5.25 4.60
CA VAL A 3 -12.56 4.19 3.59
C VAL A 3 -12.12 2.86 4.21
N ILE A 4 -11.20 2.90 5.17
CA ILE A 4 -10.71 1.70 5.86
C ILE A 4 -11.83 1.08 6.70
N ILE A 5 -12.63 1.91 7.38
CA ILE A 5 -13.77 1.46 8.17
C ILE A 5 -14.83 0.82 7.27
N THR A 6 -15.23 1.46 6.16
CA THR A 6 -16.19 0.85 5.23
C THR A 6 -15.67 -0.46 4.64
N PHE A 7 -14.37 -0.54 4.34
CA PHE A 7 -13.78 -1.77 3.82
C PHE A 7 -13.80 -2.91 4.85
N ILE A 8 -13.50 -2.62 6.12
CA ILE A 8 -13.61 -3.58 7.23
C ILE A 8 -15.05 -4.07 7.38
N TYR A 9 -16.03 -3.17 7.39
CA TYR A 9 -17.45 -3.54 7.51
C TYR A 9 -17.92 -4.43 6.34
N VAL A 10 -17.50 -4.13 5.12
CA VAL A 10 -17.81 -4.95 3.94
C VAL A 10 -17.15 -6.33 4.04
N PHE A 11 -15.88 -6.39 4.46
CA PHE A 11 -15.15 -7.64 4.62
C PHE A 11 -15.74 -8.54 5.73
N THR A 12 -16.09 -7.95 6.87
CA THR A 12 -16.79 -8.64 7.95
C THR A 12 -18.18 -9.10 7.52
N GLY A 13 -18.92 -8.28 6.76
CA GLY A 13 -20.23 -8.62 6.22
C GLY A 13 -20.18 -9.81 5.24
N ILE A 14 -19.22 -9.81 4.31
CA ILE A 14 -19.00 -10.92 3.36
C ILE A 14 -18.60 -12.19 4.12
N SER A 15 -17.71 -12.07 5.10
CA SER A 15 -17.28 -13.21 5.92
C SER A 15 -18.45 -13.82 6.71
N LEU A 16 -19.28 -12.99 7.34
CA LEU A 16 -20.49 -13.44 8.03
C LEU A 16 -21.53 -14.05 7.08
N TYR A 17 -21.68 -13.51 5.87
CA TYR A 17 -22.56 -14.06 4.84
C TYR A 17 -22.12 -15.46 4.40
N ILE A 18 -20.80 -15.67 4.19
CA ILE A 18 -20.24 -16.98 3.82
C ILE A 18 -20.43 -17.99 4.97
N ILE A 19 -20.13 -17.59 6.21
CA ILE A 19 -20.32 -18.45 7.40
C ILE A 19 -21.80 -18.80 7.60
N GLY A 20 -22.72 -17.85 7.41
CA GLY A 20 -24.15 -18.08 7.55
C GLY A 20 -24.76 -18.96 6.44
N LYS A 21 -24.14 -18.98 5.25
CA LYS A 21 -24.57 -19.83 4.13
C LYS A 21 -23.95 -21.25 4.18
N SER A 22 -22.81 -21.40 4.86
CA SER A 22 -22.08 -22.65 5.09
C SER A 22 -22.97 -23.83 5.53
N PRO A 23 -23.85 -23.74 6.55
CA PRO A 23 -24.64 -24.89 6.99
C PRO A 23 -25.68 -25.35 5.95
N LYS A 24 -26.18 -24.46 5.09
CA LYS A 24 -27.14 -24.80 4.02
C LYS A 24 -26.46 -25.45 2.81
N SER A 25 -25.28 -24.98 2.41
CA SER A 25 -24.52 -25.61 1.32
C SER A 25 -23.91 -26.95 1.73
N LEU A 26 -23.57 -27.13 3.01
CA LEU A 26 -23.15 -28.42 3.57
C LEU A 26 -24.27 -29.47 3.47
N ALA A 27 -25.51 -29.07 3.76
CA ALA A 27 -26.68 -29.95 3.69
C ALA A 27 -26.98 -30.42 2.25
N GLU A 28 -26.70 -29.58 1.24
CA GLU A 28 -26.90 -29.91 -0.18
C GLU A 28 -25.67 -30.57 -0.84
N LYS A 29 -24.56 -30.78 -0.11
CA LYS A 29 -23.26 -31.26 -0.66
C LYS A 29 -22.79 -30.51 -1.92
N LYS A 30 -23.17 -29.23 -2.07
CA LYS A 30 -22.73 -28.40 -3.19
C LYS A 30 -21.53 -27.60 -2.77
N LEU A 31 -20.39 -27.83 -3.45
CA LEU A 31 -19.21 -26.99 -3.27
C LEU A 31 -19.56 -25.52 -3.59
N PRO A 32 -19.04 -24.55 -2.82
CA PRO A 32 -19.25 -23.12 -3.06
C PRO A 32 -18.59 -22.62 -4.35
N VAL A 33 -17.69 -23.42 -4.96
CA VAL A 33 -17.00 -23.11 -6.21
C VAL A 33 -17.10 -24.34 -7.12
N ASN A 34 -17.54 -24.14 -8.36
CA ASN A 34 -17.60 -25.19 -9.37
C ASN A 34 -16.17 -25.54 -9.81
N LEU A 35 -15.54 -26.48 -9.11
CA LEU A 35 -14.21 -26.98 -9.42
C LEU A 35 -14.32 -28.42 -9.90
N TRP A 36 -13.70 -28.71 -11.05
CA TRP A 36 -13.61 -30.08 -11.54
C TRP A 36 -12.63 -30.85 -10.64
N LEU A 37 -13.16 -31.79 -9.85
CA LEU A 37 -12.39 -32.64 -8.95
C LEU A 37 -12.39 -34.08 -9.50
N PRO A 38 -11.23 -34.77 -9.51
CA PRO A 38 -11.13 -36.15 -10.03
C PRO A 38 -11.75 -37.21 -9.10
N TYR A 39 -12.42 -36.80 -8.02
CA TYR A 39 -13.06 -37.68 -7.04
C TYR A 39 -14.57 -37.41 -6.97
N ASP A 40 -15.35 -38.48 -6.85
CA ASP A 40 -16.80 -38.41 -6.70
C ASP A 40 -17.21 -37.71 -5.39
N HIS A 41 -18.19 -36.81 -5.46
CA HIS A 41 -18.78 -36.09 -4.32
C HIS A 41 -19.50 -37.01 -3.31
N SER A 42 -19.50 -38.32 -3.56
CA SER A 42 -20.09 -39.37 -2.71
C SER A 42 -19.30 -39.58 -1.41
N GLN A 43 -17.97 -39.46 -1.44
CA GLN A 43 -17.13 -39.66 -0.27
C GLN A 43 -17.04 -38.40 0.60
N SER A 44 -17.44 -38.52 1.88
CA SER A 44 -17.55 -37.40 2.82
C SER A 44 -16.19 -36.79 3.21
N ALA A 45 -15.14 -37.60 3.40
CA ALA A 45 -13.83 -37.11 3.86
C ALA A 45 -13.12 -36.14 2.89
N PRO A 46 -12.94 -36.46 1.59
CA PRO A 46 -12.26 -35.56 0.66
C PRO A 46 -13.06 -34.27 0.41
N TYR A 47 -14.40 -34.34 0.45
CA TYR A 47 -15.27 -33.18 0.31
C TYR A 47 -15.03 -32.12 1.39
N TYR A 48 -14.97 -32.52 2.67
CA TYR A 48 -14.70 -31.58 3.77
C TYR A 48 -13.31 -30.97 3.68
N LEU A 49 -12.31 -31.76 3.26
CA LEU A 49 -10.93 -31.30 3.11
C LEU A 49 -10.83 -30.24 2.01
N THR A 50 -11.41 -30.49 0.84
CA THR A 50 -11.43 -29.51 -0.26
C THR A 50 -12.21 -28.25 0.12
N TYR A 51 -13.33 -28.39 0.83
CA TYR A 51 -14.10 -27.24 1.32
C TYR A 51 -13.27 -26.34 2.26
N LEU A 52 -12.56 -26.93 3.23
CA LEU A 52 -11.67 -26.19 4.13
C LEU A 52 -10.52 -25.53 3.37
N LEU A 53 -9.92 -26.22 2.40
CA LEU A 53 -8.86 -25.66 1.57
C LEU A 53 -9.33 -24.46 0.76
N ILE A 54 -10.53 -24.52 0.16
CA ILE A 54 -11.08 -23.40 -0.63
C ILE A 54 -11.34 -22.18 0.27
N ILE A 55 -11.87 -22.39 1.48
CA ILE A 55 -12.08 -21.30 2.44
C ILE A 55 -10.73 -20.70 2.86
N LEU A 56 -9.76 -21.53 3.21
CA LEU A 56 -8.45 -21.08 3.64
C LEU A 56 -7.73 -20.33 2.51
N TYR A 57 -7.76 -20.85 1.29
CA TYR A 57 -7.20 -20.21 0.11
C TYR A 57 -7.84 -18.83 -0.14
N SER A 58 -9.17 -18.77 -0.09
CA SER A 58 -9.91 -17.51 -0.27
C SER A 58 -9.55 -16.48 0.81
N PHE A 59 -9.36 -16.94 2.05
CA PHE A 59 -8.95 -16.10 3.16
C PHE A 59 -7.52 -15.55 2.96
N ILE A 60 -6.58 -16.41 2.58
CA ILE A 60 -5.18 -16.03 2.34
C ILE A 60 -5.10 -15.03 1.18
N LEU A 61 -5.77 -15.30 0.05
CA LEU A 61 -5.77 -14.38 -1.10
C LEU A 61 -6.34 -13.02 -0.74
N SER A 62 -7.45 -13.01 0.00
CA SER A 62 -8.07 -11.77 0.47
C SER A 62 -7.14 -10.99 1.39
N PHE A 63 -6.47 -11.69 2.31
CA PHE A 63 -5.52 -11.09 3.24
C PHE A 63 -4.31 -10.47 2.51
N ILE A 64 -3.70 -11.22 1.58
CA ILE A 64 -2.57 -10.72 0.77
C ILE A 64 -3.00 -9.50 -0.04
N THR A 65 -4.16 -9.57 -0.69
CA THR A 65 -4.70 -8.46 -1.47
C THR A 65 -4.93 -7.24 -0.60
N TRP A 66 -5.47 -7.42 0.60
CA TRP A 66 -5.68 -6.31 1.53
C TRP A 66 -4.37 -5.70 2.02
N ALA A 67 -3.40 -6.53 2.41
CA ALA A 67 -2.07 -6.11 2.83
C ALA A 67 -1.38 -5.32 1.71
N TYR A 68 -1.46 -5.79 0.46
CA TYR A 68 -0.90 -5.09 -0.69
C TYR A 68 -1.54 -3.71 -0.89
N ASN A 69 -2.87 -3.61 -0.84
CA ASN A 69 -3.57 -2.33 -0.98
C ASN A 69 -3.20 -1.36 0.16
N LEU A 70 -3.10 -1.84 1.40
CA LEU A 70 -2.67 -1.05 2.56
C LEU A 70 -1.24 -0.52 2.38
N LEU A 71 -0.30 -1.41 2.05
CA LEU A 71 1.10 -1.08 1.85
C LEU A 71 1.25 -0.07 0.70
N PHE A 72 0.54 -0.27 -0.41
CA PHE A 72 0.55 0.66 -1.52
C PHE A 72 0.06 2.06 -1.12
N LEU A 73 -1.04 2.15 -0.37
CA LEU A 73 -1.56 3.43 0.12
C LEU A 73 -0.59 4.11 1.09
N GLU A 74 0.04 3.35 1.97
CA GLU A 74 1.02 3.86 2.93
C GLU A 74 2.27 4.39 2.23
N LEU A 75 2.80 3.66 1.24
CA LEU A 75 3.92 4.11 0.42
C LEU A 75 3.58 5.39 -0.33
N MET A 76 2.41 5.46 -0.97
CA MET A 76 1.98 6.66 -1.69
C MET A 76 1.86 7.88 -0.76
N MET A 77 1.36 7.67 0.46
CA MET A 77 1.31 8.71 1.48
C MET A 77 2.71 9.15 1.92
N LEU A 78 3.62 8.20 2.15
CA LEU A 78 5.00 8.47 2.54
C LEU A 78 5.71 9.29 1.45
N VAL A 79 5.61 8.89 0.18
CA VAL A 79 6.18 9.63 -0.95
C VAL A 79 5.63 11.07 -0.99
N GLY A 80 4.32 11.25 -0.81
CA GLY A 80 3.72 12.59 -0.75
C GLY A 80 4.27 13.47 0.37
N VAL A 81 4.54 12.89 1.54
CA VAL A 81 5.17 13.60 2.66
C VAL A 81 6.64 13.92 2.38
N GLN A 82 7.39 12.96 1.84
CA GLN A 82 8.79 13.14 1.47
C GLN A 82 8.97 14.28 0.46
N VAL A 83 8.11 14.35 -0.56
CA VAL A 83 8.12 15.45 -1.56
C VAL A 83 7.83 16.80 -0.91
N LYS A 84 6.85 16.87 0.01
CA LYS A 84 6.54 18.12 0.73
C LYS A 84 7.70 18.57 1.61
N LEU A 85 8.34 17.64 2.31
CA LEU A 85 9.50 17.92 3.14
C LEU A 85 10.68 18.41 2.31
N PHE A 86 10.94 17.77 1.18
CA PHE A 86 11.97 18.18 0.23
C PHE A 86 11.74 19.62 -0.28
N LYS A 87 10.50 19.93 -0.70
CA LYS A 87 10.12 21.28 -1.13
C LYS A 87 10.34 22.32 -0.03
N HIS A 88 9.99 21.99 1.22
CA HIS A 88 10.20 22.87 2.36
C HIS A 88 11.70 23.12 2.59
N ARG A 89 12.53 22.08 2.55
CA ARG A 89 13.98 22.18 2.72
C ARG A 89 14.62 23.05 1.62
N ILE A 90 14.23 22.85 0.35
CA ILE A 90 14.71 23.69 -0.75
C ILE A 90 14.34 25.15 -0.50
N ARG A 91 13.07 25.43 -0.21
CA ARG A 91 12.60 26.81 0.02
C ARG A 91 13.35 27.48 1.18
N ALA A 92 13.54 26.78 2.29
CA ALA A 92 14.27 27.30 3.44
C ALA A 92 15.73 27.63 3.08
N THR A 93 16.40 26.77 2.32
CA THR A 93 17.76 27.02 1.83
C THR A 93 17.81 28.20 0.85
N THR A 94 16.87 28.30 -0.09
CA THR A 94 16.81 29.44 -1.02
C THR A 94 16.58 30.76 -0.27
N GLU A 95 15.71 30.79 0.74
CA GLU A 95 15.43 31.99 1.53
C GLU A 95 16.62 32.42 2.39
N THR A 96 17.37 31.49 2.99
CA THR A 96 18.60 31.81 3.73
C THR A 96 19.69 32.32 2.79
N LEU A 97 19.85 31.73 1.61
CA LEU A 97 20.82 32.19 0.61
C LEU A 97 20.47 33.58 0.04
N ILE A 98 19.19 33.86 -0.24
CA ILE A 98 18.74 35.20 -0.63
C ILE A 98 19.05 36.22 0.48
N ARG A 99 18.83 35.85 1.74
CA ARG A 99 19.13 36.72 2.88
C ARG A 99 20.64 36.99 2.98
N VAL A 100 21.47 35.96 2.87
CA VAL A 100 22.94 36.07 2.84
C VAL A 100 23.40 36.93 1.67
N ARG A 101 22.88 36.73 0.45
CA ARG A 101 23.15 37.55 -0.74
C ARG A 101 22.82 39.02 -0.49
N ASN A 102 21.65 39.31 0.07
CA ASN A 102 21.20 40.68 0.34
C ASN A 102 22.03 41.37 1.44
N THR A 103 22.55 40.63 2.42
CA THR A 103 23.52 41.16 3.40
C THR A 103 24.94 41.26 2.86
N SER A 104 25.31 40.44 1.86
CA SER A 104 26.70 40.36 1.37
C SER A 104 27.02 41.33 0.24
N GLY A 105 26.06 41.77 -0.60
CA GLY A 105 26.22 42.90 -1.56
C GLY A 105 27.38 42.87 -2.57
N ALA A 106 28.32 41.93 -2.51
CA ALA A 106 29.63 42.02 -3.16
C ALA A 106 30.18 40.68 -3.70
N VAL A 107 29.47 39.56 -3.53
CA VAL A 107 29.93 38.25 -4.04
C VAL A 107 29.13 37.83 -5.26
N ASP A 108 29.86 37.55 -6.34
CA ASP A 108 29.40 37.21 -7.69
C ASP A 108 28.24 36.22 -7.69
N GLY A 109 27.06 36.70 -8.13
CA GLY A 109 25.81 35.95 -8.14
C GLY A 109 25.84 34.68 -8.98
N LYS A 110 26.83 34.55 -9.88
CA LYS A 110 27.03 33.35 -10.72
C LYS A 110 27.60 32.17 -9.92
N SER A 111 28.50 32.43 -8.97
CA SER A 111 29.06 31.42 -8.06
C SER A 111 28.01 30.84 -7.10
N VAL A 112 27.10 31.68 -6.63
CA VAL A 112 26.03 31.30 -5.70
C VAL A 112 25.00 30.40 -6.40
N THR A 113 24.58 30.72 -7.63
CA THR A 113 23.67 29.86 -8.41
C THR A 113 24.28 28.50 -8.75
N MET A 114 25.60 28.43 -8.93
CA MET A 114 26.29 27.16 -9.19
C MET A 114 26.34 26.29 -7.92
N GLN A 115 26.56 26.92 -6.76
CA GLN A 115 26.52 26.26 -5.45
C GLN A 115 25.10 25.78 -5.08
N GLU A 116 24.05 26.50 -5.49
CA GLU A 116 22.65 26.08 -5.33
C GLU A 116 22.32 24.82 -6.13
N CYS A 117 22.73 24.77 -7.40
CA CYS A 117 22.57 23.58 -8.25
C CYS A 117 23.34 22.39 -7.69
N GLU A 118 24.53 22.60 -7.14
CA GLU A 118 25.35 21.55 -6.55
C GLU A 118 24.72 20.97 -5.27
N LEU A 119 24.24 21.82 -4.35
CA LEU A 119 23.57 21.37 -3.12
C LEU A 119 22.22 20.67 -3.41
N MET A 120 21.48 21.15 -4.42
CA MET A 120 20.25 20.51 -4.85
C MET A 120 20.53 19.16 -5.49
N ASN A 121 21.56 19.07 -6.34
CA ASN A 121 21.99 17.82 -6.94
C ASN A 121 22.48 16.82 -5.88
N ASP A 122 23.22 17.27 -4.88
CA ASP A 122 23.72 16.42 -3.80
C ASP A 122 22.57 15.90 -2.90
N SER A 123 21.61 16.77 -2.57
CA SER A 123 20.39 16.35 -1.84
C SER A 123 19.53 15.36 -2.62
N VAL A 124 19.41 15.52 -3.94
CA VAL A 124 18.68 14.57 -4.81
C VAL A 124 19.44 13.26 -4.91
N THR A 125 20.76 13.31 -5.06
CA THR A 125 21.62 12.12 -5.13
C THR A 125 21.57 11.32 -3.83
N HIS A 126 21.57 11.99 -2.68
CA HIS A 126 21.42 11.34 -1.38
C HIS A 126 20.03 10.72 -1.20
N HIS A 127 18.96 11.41 -1.64
CA HIS A 127 17.60 10.86 -1.60
C HIS A 127 17.42 9.66 -2.54
N ILE A 128 18.10 9.64 -3.68
CA ILE A 128 18.12 8.50 -4.62
C ILE A 128 18.95 7.34 -4.06
N ALA A 129 20.03 7.60 -3.34
CA ALA A 129 20.89 6.57 -2.76
C ALA A 129 20.29 5.85 -1.54
N ILE A 130 19.30 6.46 -0.88
CA ILE A 130 18.59 5.91 0.29
C ILE A 130 17.35 5.10 -0.14
N LEU A 131 16.90 5.27 -1.39
CA LEU A 131 15.78 4.55 -2.01
C LEU A 131 16.26 3.27 -2.70
#